data_AF-A0A8S3FM52-F1
#
_entry.id   AF-A0A8S3FM52-F1
#
_cell.length_a   1.000
_cell.length_b   1.000
_cell.length_c   1.000
_cell.angle_alpha   90.00
_cell.angle_beta   90.00
_cell.angle_gamma   90.00
#
_symmetry.space_group_name_H-M   'P 1'
#
loop_
_entity.id
_entity.type
_entity.pdbx_description
1 polymer ?
#
loop_
_entity_poly.entity_id
_entity_poly.type
_entity_poly.pdbx_seq_one_letter_code
_entity_poly.pdbx_strand_id
1 'polypeptide(L)'
;MLFLQQLNQTPKLYYLFLYECVRRKQYAKIFNKFAETIRLESKNIHNDEVSKREQFIKQYEPHFLFNLLPSLKILPTFFIKEPLSLLDLNLPDFTLNEVDHLFEEFPEIKQQNNDTQSIDHLMNLDSLIRCTQIFSQEEYSSTPLVPLPVLILPSETTTIIHEDMPKQLPSPTNSSSRSTVVRSQSSSDVESPHEL
;
A
#
# COMPACT_ATOMS: atom_id res chain seq x y z
N MET A 1 -30.55 -32.76 -0.28
CA MET A 1 -31.64 -31.76 -0.16
C MET A 1 -31.16 -30.30 -0.19
N LEU A 2 -29.94 -29.99 0.28
CA LEU A 2 -29.37 -28.63 0.30
C LEU A 2 -29.27 -27.94 -1.08
N PHE A 3 -28.87 -28.68 -2.12
CA PHE A 3 -28.76 -28.10 -3.48
C PHE A 3 -30.09 -27.53 -3.99
N LEU A 4 -31.21 -28.22 -3.75
CA LEU A 4 -32.52 -27.77 -4.22
C LEU A 4 -32.95 -26.46 -3.53
N GLN A 5 -32.60 -26.30 -2.25
CA GLN A 5 -32.84 -25.08 -1.49
C GLN A 5 -31.98 -23.93 -2.00
N GLN A 6 -30.69 -24.19 -2.28
CA GLN A 6 -29.78 -23.21 -2.88
C GLN A 6 -30.26 -22.78 -4.27
N LEU A 7 -30.71 -23.73 -5.09
CA LEU A 7 -31.24 -23.44 -6.42
C LEU A 7 -32.49 -22.54 -6.34
N ASN A 8 -33.39 -22.80 -5.40
CA ASN A 8 -34.57 -21.96 -5.18
C ASN A 8 -34.20 -20.52 -4.77
N GLN A 9 -33.14 -20.35 -3.98
CA GLN A 9 -32.63 -19.03 -3.57
C GLN A 9 -31.73 -18.34 -4.62
N THR A 10 -31.28 -19.07 -5.65
CA THR A 10 -30.28 -18.58 -6.61
C THR A 10 -30.71 -17.32 -7.35
N PRO A 11 -31.96 -17.18 -7.85
CA PRO A 11 -32.37 -15.96 -8.55
C PRO A 11 -32.22 -14.70 -7.69
N LYS A 12 -32.60 -14.78 -6.41
CA LYS A 12 -32.46 -13.68 -5.44
C LYS A 12 -30.98 -13.35 -5.17
N LEU A 13 -30.17 -14.38 -4.93
CA LEU A 13 -28.75 -14.20 -4.64
C LEU A 13 -28.00 -13.64 -5.85
N TYR A 14 -28.31 -14.12 -7.06
CA TYR A 14 -27.68 -13.67 -8.30
C TYR A 14 -27.75 -12.15 -8.45
N TYR A 15 -28.90 -11.55 -8.15
CA TYR A 15 -29.07 -10.09 -8.15
C TYR A 15 -28.11 -9.38 -7.17
N LEU A 16 -28.00 -9.87 -5.94
CA LEU A 16 -27.08 -9.31 -4.94
C LEU A 16 -25.62 -9.43 -5.39
N PHE A 17 -25.26 -10.53 -6.04
CA PHE A 17 -23.92 -10.71 -6.61
C PHE A 17 -23.65 -9.73 -7.76
N LEU A 18 -24.64 -9.48 -8.63
CA LEU A 18 -24.50 -8.49 -9.70
C LEU A 18 -24.28 -7.09 -9.12
N TYR A 19 -25.10 -6.70 -8.15
CA TYR A 19 -24.96 -5.40 -7.49
C TYR A 19 -23.58 -5.24 -6.84
N GLU A 20 -23.11 -6.27 -6.14
CA GLU A 20 -21.78 -6.26 -5.51
C GLU A 20 -20.66 -6.17 -6.55
N CYS A 21 -20.82 -6.78 -7.73
CA CYS A 21 -19.87 -6.63 -8.83
C CYS A 21 -19.79 -5.18 -9.31
N VAL A 22 -20.94 -4.52 -9.51
CA VAL A 22 -21.00 -3.12 -9.93
C VAL A 22 -20.36 -2.23 -8.87
N ARG A 23 -20.72 -2.40 -7.59
CA ARG A 23 -20.17 -1.63 -6.47
C ARG A 23 -18.65 -1.74 -6.39
N ARG A 24 -18.12 -2.96 -6.43
CA ARG A 24 -16.68 -3.24 -6.39
C ARG A 24 -15.93 -2.61 -7.55
N LYS A 25 -16.48 -2.71 -8.77
CA LYS A 25 -15.90 -2.04 -9.94
C LYS A 25 -15.86 -0.52 -9.81
N GLN A 26 -16.95 0.08 -9.32
CA GLN A 26 -16.98 1.52 -9.10
C GLN A 26 -15.97 1.95 -8.04
N TYR A 27 -15.92 1.25 -6.90
CA TYR A 27 -14.90 1.48 -5.88
C TYR A 27 -13.49 1.37 -6.46
N ALA A 28 -13.17 0.27 -7.16
CA ALA A 28 -11.87 0.04 -7.76
C ALA A 28 -11.47 1.19 -8.70
N LYS A 29 -12.40 1.67 -9.55
CA LYS A 29 -12.14 2.79 -10.46
C LYS A 29 -11.79 4.07 -9.72
N ILE A 30 -12.60 4.45 -8.73
CA ILE A 30 -12.40 5.70 -7.98
C ILE A 30 -11.14 5.61 -7.10
N PHE A 31 -10.92 4.47 -6.46
CA PHE A 31 -9.75 4.23 -5.61
C PHE A 31 -8.45 4.21 -6.41
N ASN A 32 -8.42 3.60 -7.60
CA ASN A 32 -7.23 3.66 -8.46
C ASN A 32 -6.92 5.10 -8.89
N LYS A 33 -7.95 5.88 -9.25
CA LYS A 33 -7.76 7.30 -9.54
C LYS A 33 -7.17 8.05 -8.34
N PHE A 34 -7.74 7.84 -7.15
CA PHE A 34 -7.24 8.40 -5.90
C PHE A 34 -5.77 8.07 -5.63
N ALA A 35 -5.42 6.79 -5.72
CA ALA A 35 -4.06 6.31 -5.47
C ALA A 35 -3.06 6.91 -6.47
N GLU A 36 -3.41 6.95 -7.76
CA GLU A 36 -2.55 7.57 -8.78
C GLU A 36 -2.34 9.06 -8.56
N THR A 37 -3.40 9.79 -8.17
CA THR A 37 -3.28 11.21 -7.85
C THR A 37 -2.31 11.43 -6.68
N ILE A 38 -2.47 10.70 -5.57
CA ILE A 38 -1.55 10.81 -4.42
C ILE A 38 -0.12 10.45 -4.81
N ARG A 39 0.07 9.41 -5.61
CA ARG A 39 1.39 8.97 -6.06
C ARG A 39 2.08 10.06 -6.87
N LEU A 40 1.37 10.71 -7.79
CA LEU A 40 1.92 11.78 -8.62
C LEU A 40 2.29 13.00 -7.77
N GLU A 41 1.39 13.47 -6.91
CA GLU A 41 1.66 14.61 -6.02
C GLU A 41 2.83 14.34 -5.08
N SER A 42 2.85 13.16 -4.45
CA SER A 42 3.95 12.75 -3.59
C SER A 42 5.28 12.69 -4.34
N LYS A 43 5.26 12.25 -5.62
CA LYS A 43 6.46 12.21 -6.47
C LYS A 43 6.96 13.62 -6.80
N ASN A 44 6.06 14.55 -7.11
CA ASN A 44 6.42 15.93 -7.39
C ASN A 44 7.07 16.60 -6.17
N ILE A 45 6.42 16.51 -5.01
CA ILE A 45 6.94 17.04 -3.73
C ILE A 45 8.31 16.43 -3.40
N HIS A 46 8.45 15.11 -3.60
CA HIS A 46 9.70 14.42 -3.36
C HIS A 46 10.82 14.92 -4.27
N ASN A 47 10.57 15.05 -5.58
CA ASN A 47 11.56 15.51 -6.54
C ASN A 47 12.00 16.96 -6.26
N ASP A 48 11.07 17.83 -5.88
CA ASP A 48 11.36 19.22 -5.52
C ASP A 48 12.28 19.30 -4.29
N GLU A 49 12.01 18.49 -3.27
CA GLU A 49 12.86 18.41 -2.07
C GLU A 49 14.24 17.83 -2.39
N VAL A 50 14.32 16.75 -3.17
CA VAL A 50 15.59 16.17 -3.63
C VAL A 50 16.41 17.22 -4.38
N SER A 51 15.79 17.94 -5.33
CA SER A 51 16.44 19.00 -6.10
C SER A 51 16.99 20.12 -5.20
N LYS A 52 16.21 20.57 -4.22
CA LYS A 52 16.66 21.57 -3.24
C LYS A 52 17.85 21.08 -2.42
N ARG A 53 17.81 19.83 -1.93
CA ARG A 53 18.93 19.25 -1.19
C ARG A 53 20.17 19.09 -2.05
N GLU A 54 20.04 18.58 -3.27
CA GLU A 54 21.16 18.44 -4.20
C GLU A 54 21.84 19.78 -4.50
N GLN A 55 21.05 20.84 -4.73
CA GLN A 55 21.57 22.19 -4.93
C GLN A 55 22.31 22.71 -3.69
N PHE A 56 21.73 22.53 -2.50
CA PHE A 56 22.36 22.92 -1.24
C PHE A 56 23.67 22.16 -1.01
N ILE A 57 23.66 20.84 -1.18
CA ILE A 57 24.84 20.00 -1.06
C ILE A 57 25.91 20.50 -2.03
N LYS A 58 25.60 20.67 -3.31
CA LYS A 58 26.56 21.14 -4.32
C LYS A 58 27.18 22.50 -3.99
N GLN A 59 26.43 23.39 -3.35
CA GLN A 59 26.90 24.73 -3.00
C GLN A 59 27.80 24.72 -1.76
N TYR A 60 27.52 23.87 -0.76
CA TYR A 60 28.14 23.95 0.57
C TYR A 60 29.00 22.74 0.94
N GLU A 61 29.09 21.71 0.10
CA GLU A 61 29.94 20.54 0.31
C GLU A 61 31.40 20.86 0.72
N PRO A 62 32.10 21.84 0.11
CA PRO A 62 33.48 22.13 0.50
C PRO A 62 33.59 22.86 1.85
N HIS A 63 32.50 23.35 2.43
CA HIS A 63 32.53 24.12 3.67
C HIS A 63 32.62 23.22 4.90
N PHE A 64 33.47 23.55 5.88
CA PHE A 64 33.71 22.71 7.05
C PHE A 64 32.43 22.40 7.86
N LEU A 65 31.47 23.33 7.92
CA LEU A 65 30.17 23.14 8.59
C LEU A 65 29.40 21.95 8.02
N PHE A 66 29.55 21.68 6.72
CA PHE A 66 28.90 20.56 6.06
C PHE A 66 29.43 19.20 6.54
N ASN A 67 30.67 19.17 7.05
CA ASN A 67 31.25 17.98 7.69
C ASN A 67 30.84 17.83 9.16
N LEU A 68 30.41 18.91 9.82
CA LEU A 68 29.85 18.84 11.18
C LEU A 68 28.40 18.33 11.20
N LEU A 69 27.71 18.38 10.06
CA LEU A 69 26.30 18.04 9.93
C LEU A 69 26.09 16.94 8.86
N PRO A 70 26.56 15.70 9.09
CA PRO A 70 26.53 14.63 8.09
C PRO A 70 25.11 14.30 7.60
N SER A 71 24.09 14.52 8.42
CA SER A 71 22.68 14.30 8.04
C SER A 71 22.21 15.20 6.89
N LEU A 72 22.87 16.34 6.62
CA LEU A 72 22.53 17.21 5.48
C LEU A 72 22.89 16.60 4.13
N LYS A 73 23.71 15.53 4.12
CA LYS A 73 24.08 14.78 2.90
C LYS A 73 23.01 13.77 2.48
N ILE A 74 22.03 13.50 3.36
CA ILE A 74 21.06 12.43 3.15
C ILE A 74 19.90 12.94 2.29
N LEU A 75 19.66 12.26 1.16
CA LEU A 75 18.47 12.45 0.34
C LEU A 75 17.30 11.62 0.88
N PRO A 76 16.06 12.15 0.85
CA PRO A 76 14.89 11.37 1.24
C PRO A 76 14.73 10.15 0.32
N THR A 77 14.15 9.07 0.83
CA THR A 77 13.78 7.91 0.01
C THR A 77 12.32 8.04 -0.44
N PHE A 78 12.06 7.81 -1.72
CA PHE A 78 10.69 7.77 -2.23
C PHE A 78 10.00 6.45 -1.88
N PHE A 79 8.82 6.53 -1.26
CA PHE A 79 8.13 5.36 -0.71
C PHE A 79 7.09 4.73 -1.67
N ILE A 80 6.47 5.50 -2.57
CA ILE A 80 5.45 4.99 -3.52
C ILE A 80 6.04 4.80 -4.91
N LYS A 81 6.85 3.75 -5.08
CA LYS A 81 7.62 3.57 -6.33
C LYS A 81 6.78 3.11 -7.52
N GLU A 82 5.73 2.33 -7.27
CA GLU A 82 4.95 1.67 -8.32
C GLU A 82 3.47 2.08 -8.26
N PRO A 83 2.79 2.12 -9.41
CA PRO A 83 1.35 2.34 -9.45
C PRO A 83 0.60 1.19 -8.77
N LEU A 84 -0.59 1.46 -8.25
CA LEU A 84 -1.42 0.43 -7.65
C LEU A 84 -1.85 -0.58 -8.73
N SER A 85 -1.78 -1.88 -8.41
CA SER A 85 -2.33 -2.92 -9.28
C SER A 85 -3.84 -2.76 -9.43
N LEU A 86 -4.34 -2.93 -10.65
CA LEU A 86 -5.78 -2.83 -10.92
C LEU A 86 -6.54 -3.90 -10.13
N LEU A 87 -7.51 -3.45 -9.33
CA LEU A 87 -8.40 -4.30 -8.57
C LEU A 87 -9.53 -4.82 -9.47
N ASP A 88 -10.07 -6.00 -9.14
CA ASP A 88 -11.35 -6.50 -9.67
C ASP A 88 -11.45 -6.63 -11.21
N LEU A 89 -10.32 -6.86 -11.89
CA LEU A 89 -10.24 -7.04 -13.34
C LEU A 89 -11.11 -8.17 -13.89
N ASN A 90 -11.32 -9.22 -13.12
CA ASN A 90 -12.07 -10.42 -13.54
C ASN A 90 -13.56 -10.35 -13.22
N LEU A 91 -14.05 -9.23 -12.67
CA LEU A 91 -15.48 -9.08 -12.42
C LEU A 91 -16.23 -8.81 -13.73
N PRO A 92 -17.43 -9.39 -13.90
CA PRO A 92 -18.30 -9.09 -15.04
C PRO A 92 -18.56 -7.58 -15.18
N ASP A 93 -18.69 -7.10 -16.41
CA ASP A 93 -19.00 -5.69 -16.68
C ASP A 93 -20.50 -5.49 -16.77
N PHE A 94 -21.03 -4.85 -15.73
CA PHE A 94 -22.42 -4.48 -15.61
C PHE A 94 -22.49 -3.03 -15.16
N THR A 95 -23.49 -2.31 -15.66
CA THR A 95 -23.86 -0.99 -15.20
C THR A 95 -25.00 -1.08 -14.20
N LEU A 96 -25.12 -0.09 -13.33
CA LEU A 96 -26.23 0.00 -12.37
C LEU A 96 -27.59 -0.05 -13.10
N ASN A 97 -27.71 0.68 -14.22
CA ASN A 97 -28.92 0.70 -15.04
C ASN A 97 -29.29 -0.67 -15.61
N GLU A 98 -28.31 -1.49 -16.01
CA GLU A 98 -28.58 -2.85 -16.51
C GLU A 98 -29.07 -3.77 -15.40
N VAL A 99 -28.50 -3.64 -14.19
CA VAL A 99 -28.94 -4.38 -13.01
C VAL A 99 -30.34 -3.95 -12.58
N ASP A 100 -30.63 -2.65 -12.61
CA ASP A 100 -31.96 -2.10 -12.31
C ASP A 100 -33.00 -2.51 -13.36
N HIS A 101 -32.66 -2.49 -14.65
CA HIS A 101 -33.55 -2.94 -15.73
C HIS A 101 -33.90 -4.43 -15.59
N LEU A 102 -32.91 -5.26 -15.29
CA LEU A 102 -33.13 -6.67 -14.98
C LEU A 102 -34.10 -6.84 -13.81
N PHE A 103 -34.06 -5.94 -12.83
CA PHE A 103 -34.94 -6.00 -11.66
C PHE A 103 -36.39 -5.62 -11.98
N GLU A 104 -36.59 -4.66 -12.87
CA GLU A 104 -37.94 -4.29 -13.35
C GLU A 104 -38.59 -5.39 -14.18
N GLU A 105 -37.80 -6.20 -14.90
CA GLU A 105 -38.30 -7.36 -15.65
C GLU A 105 -38.74 -8.53 -14.74
N PHE A 106 -38.23 -8.60 -13.51
CA PHE A 106 -38.51 -9.70 -12.57
C PHE A 106 -39.01 -9.18 -11.20
N PRO A 107 -40.21 -8.58 -11.12
CA PRO A 107 -40.73 -7.94 -9.91
C PRO A 107 -40.98 -8.90 -8.74
N GLU A 108 -41.10 -10.20 -9.01
CA GLU A 108 -41.22 -11.24 -7.98
C GLU A 108 -39.97 -11.32 -7.09
N ILE A 109 -38.80 -11.03 -7.65
CA ILE A 109 -37.51 -11.00 -6.94
C ILE A 109 -37.41 -9.73 -6.05
N LYS A 110 -38.10 -8.66 -6.46
CA LYS A 110 -38.17 -7.37 -5.73
C LYS A 110 -39.03 -7.45 -4.47
N GLN A 111 -40.17 -8.13 -4.53
CA GLN A 111 -41.09 -8.26 -3.39
C GLN A 111 -40.51 -9.09 -2.23
N GLN A 112 -39.56 -9.99 -2.50
CA GLN A 112 -38.81 -10.74 -1.49
C GLN A 112 -37.63 -9.98 -0.88
N ASN A 113 -37.39 -8.74 -1.33
CA ASN A 113 -36.23 -7.92 -1.02
C ASN A 113 -36.63 -6.61 -0.29
N ASN A 114 -37.62 -6.67 0.61
CA ASN A 114 -38.01 -5.49 1.41
C ASN A 114 -36.91 -4.97 2.36
N ASP A 115 -35.81 -5.71 2.52
CA ASP A 115 -34.63 -5.34 3.31
C ASP A 115 -33.60 -4.50 2.52
N THR A 116 -33.93 -3.99 1.32
CA THR A 116 -33.05 -3.16 0.47
C THR A 116 -32.69 -1.79 1.05
N GLN A 117 -32.91 -1.55 2.35
CA GLN A 117 -32.58 -0.30 3.06
C GLN A 117 -31.08 0.08 3.09
N SER A 118 -30.18 -0.51 2.29
CA SER A 118 -28.76 -0.13 2.34
C SER A 118 -27.98 -0.29 1.04
N ILE A 119 -28.67 -0.40 -0.10
CA ILE A 119 -28.02 -0.51 -1.42
C ILE A 119 -27.33 0.82 -1.79
N ASP A 120 -27.96 1.96 -1.50
CA ASP A 120 -27.38 3.30 -1.66
C ASP A 120 -26.19 3.54 -0.71
N HIS A 121 -26.26 3.02 0.53
CA HIS A 121 -25.18 3.15 1.50
C HIS A 121 -23.93 2.38 1.05
N LEU A 122 -24.11 1.21 0.44
CA LEU A 122 -23.02 0.42 -0.13
C LEU A 122 -22.27 1.16 -1.25
N MET A 123 -22.96 2.06 -1.96
CA MET A 123 -22.41 2.87 -3.06
C MET A 123 -21.90 4.24 -2.62
N ASN A 124 -21.95 4.56 -1.31
CA ASN A 124 -21.44 5.84 -0.84
C ASN A 124 -19.92 5.87 -0.98
N LEU A 125 -19.48 6.53 -2.06
CA LEU A 125 -18.08 6.78 -2.37
C LEU A 125 -17.73 8.26 -2.24
N ASP A 126 -18.60 9.07 -1.61
CA ASP A 126 -18.50 10.53 -1.59
C ASP A 126 -17.19 11.02 -0.97
N SER A 127 -16.76 10.40 0.13
CA SER A 127 -15.49 10.74 0.77
C SER A 127 -14.30 10.50 -0.16
N LEU A 128 -14.32 9.38 -0.89
CA LEU A 128 -13.23 9.02 -1.82
C LEU A 128 -13.25 9.91 -3.06
N ILE A 129 -14.44 10.18 -3.61
CA ILE A 129 -14.66 11.10 -4.72
C ILE A 129 -14.16 12.50 -4.36
N ARG A 130 -14.53 13.00 -3.18
CA ARG A 130 -14.09 14.31 -2.67
C ARG A 130 -12.57 14.37 -2.57
N CYS A 131 -11.93 13.32 -2.04
CA CYS A 131 -10.47 13.26 -1.97
C CYS A 131 -9.84 13.35 -3.36
N THR A 132 -10.35 12.61 -4.36
CA THR A 132 -9.84 12.74 -5.75
C THR A 132 -10.03 14.13 -6.36
N GLN A 133 -11.12 14.82 -6.03
CA GLN A 133 -11.43 16.14 -6.59
C GLN A 133 -10.56 17.24 -6.00
N ILE A 134 -10.30 17.22 -4.69
CA ILE A 134 -9.44 18.20 -4.01
C ILE A 134 -8.07 18.28 -4.69
N PHE A 135 -7.44 17.13 -4.91
CA PHE A 135 -6.12 17.08 -5.57
C PHE A 135 -6.15 17.45 -7.05
N SER A 136 -7.32 17.45 -7.72
CA SER A 136 -7.43 17.88 -9.12
C SER A 136 -7.62 19.39 -9.28
N GLN A 137 -7.94 20.11 -8.20
CA GLN A 137 -8.23 21.56 -8.22
C GLN A 137 -7.06 22.44 -7.76
N GLU A 138 -5.95 21.86 -7.29
CA GLU A 138 -4.75 22.63 -6.91
C GLU A 138 -3.86 23.04 -8.11
N GLU A 139 -4.25 22.69 -9.34
CA GLU A 139 -3.70 23.37 -10.52
C GLU A 139 -4.27 24.80 -10.61
N TYR A 140 -3.39 25.80 -10.47
CA TYR A 140 -3.60 27.25 -10.61
C TYR A 140 -4.14 28.01 -9.38
N SER A 141 -3.32 28.21 -8.36
CA SER A 141 -3.12 29.59 -7.86
C SER A 141 -1.72 29.76 -7.25
N SER A 142 -0.94 30.66 -7.83
CA SER A 142 0.34 31.11 -7.28
C SER A 142 0.09 32.02 -6.07
N THR A 143 -0.08 31.45 -4.88
CA THR A 143 -0.04 32.15 -3.57
C THR A 143 0.56 31.22 -2.49
N PRO A 144 1.16 31.75 -1.40
CA PRO A 144 2.14 31.01 -0.62
C PRO A 144 1.54 29.86 0.18
N LEU A 145 2.17 28.69 0.04
CA LEU A 145 1.91 27.41 0.70
C LEU A 145 1.59 27.58 2.19
N VAL A 146 0.35 27.26 2.57
CA VAL A 146 0.05 26.80 3.93
C VAL A 146 0.20 25.27 3.91
N PRO A 147 0.95 24.65 4.82
CA PRO A 147 1.18 23.21 4.78
C PRO A 147 -0.13 22.45 5.02
N LEU A 148 -0.39 21.43 4.18
CA LEU A 148 -1.39 20.39 4.45
C LEU A 148 -1.16 19.81 5.87
N PRO A 149 -2.23 19.52 6.62
CA PRO A 149 -2.10 18.91 7.93
C PRO A 149 -1.48 17.52 7.75
N VAL A 150 -0.26 17.37 8.27
CA VAL A 150 0.45 16.10 8.37
C VAL A 150 -0.48 15.10 9.06
N LEU A 151 -0.80 14.00 8.38
CA LEU A 151 -1.41 12.82 9.01
C LEU A 151 -0.38 12.24 9.98
N ILE A 152 -0.39 12.72 11.23
CA ILE A 152 0.41 12.16 12.31
C ILE A 152 -0.20 10.79 12.63
N LEU A 153 0.46 9.73 12.16
CA LEU A 153 0.24 8.38 12.64
C LEU A 153 0.68 8.34 14.12
N PRO A 154 -0.16 7.90 15.07
CA PRO A 154 0.27 7.78 16.46
C PRO A 154 1.30 6.65 16.58
N SER A 155 2.54 7.02 16.91
CA SER A 155 3.58 6.07 17.30
C SER A 155 3.34 5.69 18.76
N GLU A 156 2.85 4.47 19.01
CA GLU A 156 2.80 3.93 20.36
C GLU A 156 4.23 3.80 20.90
N THR A 157 4.55 4.61 21.90
CA THR A 157 5.83 4.56 22.62
C THR A 157 5.64 3.63 23.81
N THR A 158 6.18 2.41 23.73
CA THR A 158 6.28 1.53 24.89
C THR A 158 7.41 2.02 25.79
N THR A 159 7.02 2.60 26.93
CA THR A 159 7.90 2.98 28.04
C THR A 159 8.52 1.72 28.65
N ILE A 160 9.83 1.54 28.51
CA ILE A 160 10.58 0.57 29.34
C ILE A 160 11.00 1.32 30.60
N ILE A 161 10.38 0.93 31.72
CA ILE A 161 10.69 1.40 33.07
C ILE A 161 12.04 0.82 33.48
N HIS A 162 12.91 1.69 33.97
CA HIS A 162 14.19 1.38 34.59
C HIS A 162 13.92 1.01 36.06
N GLU A 163 14.29 -0.20 36.49
CA GLU A 163 14.45 -0.54 37.91
C GLU A 163 15.92 -0.92 38.20
N ASP A 164 16.48 -0.26 39.20
CA ASP A 164 17.80 -0.49 39.82
C ASP A 164 17.65 -1.55 40.94
N MET A 165 18.40 -2.66 40.96
CA MET A 165 19.60 -2.97 41.79
C MET A 165 19.40 -4.28 42.61
N PRO A 166 20.41 -4.98 43.21
CA PRO A 166 21.88 -4.90 43.11
C PRO A 166 22.67 -6.25 43.01
N LYS A 167 24.00 -6.15 42.78
CA LYS A 167 25.13 -7.02 43.23
C LYS A 167 25.13 -8.55 42.95
N GLN A 168 26.09 -9.05 42.16
CA GLN A 168 27.28 -9.81 42.61
C GLN A 168 28.03 -10.48 41.42
N LEU A 169 29.35 -10.30 41.40
CA LEU A 169 30.30 -11.01 40.55
C LEU A 169 30.56 -12.43 41.12
N PRO A 170 30.77 -13.45 40.26
CA PRO A 170 31.96 -14.26 40.47
C PRO A 170 32.75 -14.58 39.19
N SER A 171 33.98 -14.97 39.47
CA SER A 171 35.20 -15.25 38.71
C SER A 171 35.13 -16.33 37.59
N PRO A 172 36.18 -16.43 36.74
CA PRO A 172 36.18 -17.24 35.52
C PRO A 172 36.52 -18.71 35.79
N THR A 173 35.93 -19.63 35.03
CA THR A 173 36.39 -21.02 34.94
C THR A 173 36.47 -21.49 33.48
N ASN A 174 37.65 -21.99 33.14
CA ASN A 174 38.00 -22.68 31.91
C ASN A 174 37.24 -24.00 31.75
N SER A 175 36.80 -24.31 30.53
CA SER A 175 36.99 -25.63 29.89
C SER A 175 36.55 -25.50 28.42
N SER A 176 37.50 -25.55 27.49
CA SER A 176 37.88 -26.75 26.75
C SER A 176 36.72 -27.31 25.90
N SER A 177 36.69 -26.94 24.62
CA SER A 177 36.33 -27.86 23.56
C SER A 177 37.10 -27.51 22.29
N ARG A 178 37.88 -28.51 21.88
CA ARG A 178 38.81 -28.62 20.76
C ARG A 178 38.04 -29.11 19.53
N SER A 179 38.64 -28.89 18.37
CA SER A 179 38.35 -29.49 17.04
C SER A 179 37.31 -28.74 16.19
N THR A 180 37.53 -28.48 14.90
CA THR A 180 38.63 -28.83 13.99
C THR A 180 38.60 -27.88 12.79
N VAL A 181 39.78 -27.42 12.39
CA VAL A 181 40.04 -26.79 11.09
C VAL A 181 40.08 -27.88 10.03
N VAL A 182 39.31 -27.77 8.96
CA VAL A 182 39.68 -28.31 7.65
C VAL A 182 39.45 -27.23 6.61
N ARG A 183 40.57 -26.65 6.18
CA ARG A 183 40.67 -25.70 5.07
C ARG A 183 41.00 -26.49 3.81
N SER A 184 40.31 -26.09 2.74
CA SER A 184 40.50 -26.41 1.34
C SER A 184 41.95 -26.52 0.87
N GLN A 185 42.22 -27.53 0.03
CA GLN A 185 43.15 -27.41 -1.08
C GLN A 185 42.61 -28.13 -2.32
N SER A 186 42.52 -27.33 -3.37
CA SER A 186 42.44 -27.65 -4.78
C SER A 186 43.73 -28.31 -5.27
N SER A 187 43.63 -29.36 -6.09
CA SER A 187 44.64 -29.64 -7.12
C SER A 187 43.98 -30.09 -8.41
N SER A 188 44.37 -29.41 -9.47
CA SER A 188 44.15 -29.66 -10.89
C SER A 188 44.74 -30.99 -11.36
N ASP A 189 44.15 -31.57 -12.41
CA ASP A 189 44.79 -32.21 -13.59
C ASP A 189 43.62 -32.61 -14.54
N VAL A 190 43.36 -31.90 -15.65
CA VAL A 190 43.88 -32.09 -17.02
C VAL A 190 43.76 -33.54 -17.51
N GLU A 191 42.78 -33.85 -18.38
CA GLU A 191 42.96 -34.18 -19.82
C GLU A 191 41.64 -34.75 -20.42
N SER A 192 41.33 -34.37 -21.66
CA SER A 192 40.19 -34.78 -22.53
C SER A 192 40.72 -35.79 -23.59
N PRO A 193 40.01 -36.28 -24.65
CA PRO A 193 38.58 -36.38 -24.99
C PRO A 193 38.19 -37.80 -25.55
N HIS A 194 36.94 -37.94 -26.06
CA HIS A 194 36.37 -38.99 -26.94
C HIS A 194 36.04 -40.35 -26.26
N GLU A 195 34.96 -41.09 -26.55
CA GLU A 195 34.18 -41.29 -27.76
C GLU A 195 32.86 -42.05 -27.43
N LEU A 196 31.83 -41.86 -28.27
CA LEU A 196 30.59 -42.66 -28.48
C LEU A 196 29.46 -42.66 -27.43
#